data_AF-A0A929DX33-F1
#
_entry.id   AF-A0A929DX33-F1
#
_cell.length_a   1.000
_cell.length_b   1.000
_cell.length_c   1.000
_cell.angle_alpha   90.00
_cell.angle_beta   90.00
_cell.angle_gamma   90.00
#
_symmetry.space_group_name_H-M   'P 1'
#
loop_
_entity.id
_entity.type
_entity.pdbx_description
1 polymer ?
#
loop_
_entity_poly.entity_id
_entity_poly.type
_entity_poly.pdbx_seq_one_letter_code
_entity_poly.pdbx_strand_id
1 'polypeptide(L)'
;LELIREPAVLFLDEPTSGLSSRDSENILDLLKELTFKGKLVFVVIHQPSSDIFKMFDRLLILDTGGFLIYNGNPIDSIMYFKSKVQAADWNESECATCGNVNPEQVFNIIETSVLDEFGKLTHTRRISPKEWSKHFKKQYKEAELEQATRKELPEISFRIPGKVKQFSVFLMRDILKKLSDTQYLVINFLEAPLLAFLLAFIVRYFDSDISNTFGYTLLENKNLPVYIFMSVIVAIFMGLTVSAEEIIKDRKILKREAFLNLSWSGYLLSKVTVQFMLSAIQAFTFVIIGNTVMGIHGMYFEYWLVLFSAWAMSNMMGLLISDSFKTVVTIYILIPFLVIPQIILSGIIVKFDNLNPQISSPKRIPFYGEIIAARWAYEGLATYQFMNNDYQKVYYDWDKLRSNSSLKTNFYLKELVNKLTYIEANLENPEATEKILYNLRTIQKEIHDEHRERLIMHEYLEVTPTFTMKYLDQLTPESINREILAYTEEYLNALKDFYLKTYKAAVNKINDITLSYNLEKLQGLKRNHANKTLEEFVTNKKTFDYFTESNGDMIQVRDPIYQDPSNKFVKAHFYAPRKMIAGAFVPTLWVNVMVIWVMTIVLYMLLYFRVLKKFNDYIERITQKKTY
;
A
#
# COMPACT_ATOMS: atom_id res chain seq x y z
N LEU A 1 13.05 7.40 -30.81
CA LEU A 1 12.52 8.30 -29.76
C LEU A 1 13.09 9.70 -29.91
N GLU A 2 14.41 9.88 -29.90
CA GLU A 2 15.01 11.22 -29.95
C GLU A 2 14.77 11.96 -31.29
N LEU A 3 14.81 11.26 -32.42
CA LEU A 3 14.51 11.85 -33.73
C LEU A 3 13.06 12.34 -33.89
N ILE A 4 12.10 11.77 -33.14
CA ILE A 4 10.67 12.15 -33.19
C ILE A 4 10.47 13.59 -32.68
N ARG A 5 11.39 14.10 -31.86
CA ARG A 5 11.30 15.47 -31.31
C ARG A 5 11.76 16.54 -32.29
N GLU A 6 12.25 16.14 -33.45
CA GLU A 6 12.87 17.02 -34.45
C GLU A 6 13.89 17.99 -33.84
N PRO A 7 14.90 17.51 -33.08
CA PRO A 7 15.85 18.40 -32.43
C PRO A 7 16.67 19.16 -33.48
N ALA A 8 16.96 20.43 -33.18
CA ALA A 8 17.87 21.25 -33.99
C ALA A 8 19.34 20.82 -33.82
N VAL A 9 19.69 20.32 -32.63
CA VAL A 9 21.03 19.82 -32.30
C VAL A 9 20.91 18.39 -31.76
N LEU A 10 21.69 17.47 -32.33
CA LEU A 10 21.71 16.07 -31.96
C LEU A 10 23.11 15.66 -31.51
N PHE A 11 23.21 15.04 -30.34
CA PHE A 11 24.45 14.44 -29.83
C PHE A 11 24.29 12.92 -29.85
N LEU A 12 25.20 12.23 -30.53
CA LEU A 12 25.25 10.78 -30.58
C LEU A 12 26.60 10.30 -30.03
N ASP A 13 26.52 9.41 -29.07
CA ASP A 13 27.67 8.74 -28.48
C ASP A 13 27.79 7.35 -29.12
N GLU A 14 28.85 7.14 -29.90
CA GLU A 14 29.18 5.88 -30.58
C GLU A 14 28.02 5.20 -31.33
N PRO A 15 27.34 5.87 -32.27
CA PRO A 15 26.15 5.31 -32.94
C PRO A 15 26.46 4.09 -33.83
N THR A 16 27.73 3.85 -34.16
CA THR A 16 28.19 2.73 -35.00
C THR A 16 28.68 1.52 -34.19
N SER A 17 28.76 1.64 -32.86
CA SER A 17 29.30 0.59 -32.00
C SER A 17 28.39 -0.65 -31.97
N GLY A 18 28.96 -1.82 -32.23
CA GLY A 18 28.24 -3.10 -32.28
C GLY A 18 27.45 -3.35 -33.57
N LEU A 19 27.62 -2.53 -34.61
CA LEU A 19 27.00 -2.71 -35.92
C LEU A 19 27.99 -3.28 -36.95
N SER A 20 27.44 -3.87 -38.02
CA SER A 20 28.25 -4.24 -39.19
C SER A 20 28.74 -2.97 -39.91
N SER A 21 29.80 -3.08 -40.72
CA SER A 21 30.35 -1.94 -41.47
C SER A 21 29.30 -1.30 -42.38
N ARG A 22 28.47 -2.12 -43.04
CA ARG A 22 27.42 -1.64 -43.95
C ARG A 22 26.25 -0.99 -43.22
N ASP A 23 25.86 -1.51 -42.06
CA ASP A 23 24.83 -0.87 -41.24
C ASP A 23 25.31 0.46 -40.65
N SER A 24 26.60 0.53 -40.31
CA SER A 24 27.24 1.77 -39.84
C SER A 24 27.21 2.85 -40.91
N GLU A 25 27.55 2.51 -42.15
CA GLU A 25 27.47 3.43 -43.30
C GLU A 25 26.03 3.95 -43.50
N ASN A 26 25.04 3.06 -43.52
CA ASN A 26 23.62 3.43 -43.65
C ASN A 26 23.14 4.39 -42.54
N ILE A 27 23.60 4.19 -41.29
CA ILE A 27 23.26 5.09 -40.19
C ILE A 27 23.88 6.47 -40.41
N LEU A 28 25.15 6.52 -40.83
CA LEU A 28 25.84 7.77 -41.09
C LEU A 28 25.23 8.51 -42.27
N ASP A 29 24.76 7.81 -43.31
CA ASP A 29 24.00 8.40 -44.42
C ASP A 29 22.72 9.05 -43.92
N LEU A 30 21.97 8.37 -43.05
CA LEU A 30 20.75 8.93 -42.47
C LEU A 30 21.05 10.15 -41.57
N LEU A 31 22.15 10.12 -40.82
CA LEU A 31 22.60 11.29 -40.05
C LEU A 31 23.01 12.43 -41.00
N LYS A 32 23.66 12.12 -42.12
CA LYS A 32 24.03 13.10 -43.15
C LYS A 32 22.81 13.75 -43.78
N GLU A 33 21.78 12.98 -44.09
CA GLU A 33 20.48 13.52 -44.55
C GLU A 33 19.86 14.51 -43.55
N LEU A 34 20.00 14.26 -42.24
CA LEU A 34 19.53 15.20 -41.22
C LEU A 34 20.33 16.50 -41.25
N THR A 35 21.64 16.46 -41.54
CA THR A 35 22.45 17.68 -41.69
C THR A 35 22.00 18.52 -42.88
N PHE A 36 21.64 17.89 -44.01
CA PHE A 36 21.09 18.58 -45.18
C PHE A 36 19.72 19.22 -44.89
N LYS A 37 18.98 18.71 -43.91
CA LYS A 37 17.73 19.31 -43.41
C LYS A 37 17.96 20.45 -42.40
N GLY A 38 19.20 20.91 -42.24
CA GLY A 38 19.57 22.03 -41.36
C GLY A 38 19.77 21.66 -39.90
N LYS A 39 19.93 20.38 -39.57
CA LYS A 39 20.21 19.93 -38.19
C LYS A 39 21.71 19.88 -37.93
N LEU A 40 22.12 20.30 -36.74
CA LEU A 40 23.50 20.15 -36.28
C LEU A 40 23.67 18.81 -35.59
N VAL A 41 24.60 17.98 -36.07
CA VAL A 41 24.82 16.63 -35.55
C VAL A 41 26.26 16.51 -35.04
N PHE A 42 26.40 16.16 -33.76
CA PHE A 42 27.66 15.79 -33.13
C PHE A 42 27.70 14.28 -32.95
N VAL A 43 28.76 13.65 -33.43
CA VAL A 43 28.97 12.21 -33.30
C VAL A 43 30.34 11.95 -32.69
N VAL A 44 30.39 11.07 -31.70
CA VAL A 44 31.63 10.48 -31.20
C VAL A 44 31.77 9.10 -31.84
N ILE A 45 32.88 8.82 -32.54
CA ILE A 45 33.17 7.51 -33.13
C ILE A 45 34.55 7.05 -32.68
N HIS A 46 34.63 5.81 -32.19
CA HIS A 46 35.86 5.23 -31.66
C HIS A 46 36.88 4.84 -32.76
N GLN A 47 36.42 4.40 -33.94
CA GLN A 47 37.27 4.00 -35.08
C GLN A 47 36.44 4.04 -36.39
N PRO A 48 36.46 5.14 -37.16
CA PRO A 48 35.72 5.21 -38.41
C PRO A 48 36.42 4.42 -39.53
N SER A 49 35.65 3.78 -40.39
CA SER A 49 36.17 3.27 -41.68
C SER A 49 36.54 4.45 -42.60
N SER A 50 37.29 4.17 -43.68
CA SER A 50 37.62 5.18 -44.69
C SER A 50 36.37 5.90 -45.21
N ASP A 51 35.32 5.14 -45.56
CA ASP A 51 34.09 5.70 -46.13
C ASP A 51 33.38 6.59 -45.12
N ILE A 52 33.22 6.13 -43.87
CA ILE A 52 32.61 6.93 -42.79
C ILE A 52 33.43 8.19 -42.51
N PHE A 53 34.76 8.09 -42.51
CA PHE A 53 35.65 9.22 -42.25
C PHE A 53 35.46 10.35 -43.26
N LYS A 54 35.21 10.00 -44.53
CA LYS A 54 34.94 10.97 -45.61
C LYS A 54 33.59 11.65 -45.52
N MET A 55 32.62 11.08 -44.80
CA MET A 55 31.26 11.61 -44.70
C MET A 55 31.17 12.83 -43.78
N PHE A 56 32.13 13.02 -42.87
CA PHE A 56 32.11 14.11 -41.90
C PHE A 56 32.39 15.47 -42.54
N ASP A 57 31.57 16.47 -42.20
CA ASP A 57 31.82 17.86 -42.63
C ASP A 57 32.98 18.50 -41.86
N ARG A 58 33.13 18.11 -40.58
CA ARG A 58 34.12 18.69 -39.66
C ARG A 58 34.54 17.65 -38.63
N LEU A 59 35.85 17.47 -38.49
CA LEU A 59 36.49 16.59 -37.53
C LEU A 59 37.02 17.41 -36.35
N LEU A 60 36.66 16.99 -35.14
CA LEU A 60 37.14 17.56 -33.89
C LEU A 60 37.90 16.48 -33.11
N ILE A 61 39.17 16.72 -32.79
CA ILE A 61 40.03 15.76 -32.09
C ILE A 61 40.46 16.34 -30.75
N LEU A 62 40.16 15.60 -29.68
CA LEU A 62 40.58 15.88 -28.31
C LEU A 62 41.63 14.86 -27.87
N ASP A 63 42.78 15.32 -27.41
CA ASP A 63 43.81 14.46 -26.79
C ASP A 63 43.57 14.32 -25.27
N THR A 64 44.27 13.36 -24.67
CA THR A 64 44.32 13.06 -23.23
C THR A 64 44.35 14.33 -22.37
N GLY A 65 43.41 14.42 -21.43
CA GLY A 65 43.21 15.63 -20.61
C GLY A 65 42.25 16.66 -21.23
N GLY A 66 41.56 16.34 -22.33
CA GLY A 66 40.55 17.20 -22.96
C GLY A 66 41.15 18.34 -23.78
N PHE A 67 42.40 18.19 -24.24
CA PHE A 67 43.08 19.20 -25.03
C PHE A 67 42.62 19.14 -26.49
N LEU A 68 42.05 20.23 -27.01
CA LEU A 68 41.72 20.33 -28.44
C LEU A 68 42.99 20.44 -29.27
N ILE A 69 43.20 19.49 -30.18
CA ILE A 69 44.40 19.38 -31.02
C ILE A 69 44.12 19.52 -32.53
N TYR A 70 42.85 19.37 -32.94
CA TYR A 70 42.41 19.62 -34.31
C TYR A 70 40.91 19.95 -34.36
N ASN A 71 40.52 20.87 -35.25
CA ASN A 71 39.12 21.21 -35.53
C ASN A 71 39.01 21.76 -36.96
N GLY A 72 38.62 20.94 -37.92
CA GLY A 72 38.63 21.29 -39.35
C GLY A 72 38.13 20.18 -40.25
N ASN A 73 38.42 20.23 -41.55
CA ASN A 73 38.04 19.17 -42.51
C ASN A 73 38.75 17.84 -42.14
N PRO A 74 38.08 16.68 -42.22
CA PRO A 74 38.70 15.39 -41.90
C PRO A 74 39.92 15.04 -42.76
N ILE A 75 39.90 15.30 -44.07
CA ILE A 75 40.98 14.94 -44.99
C ILE A 75 42.24 15.79 -44.71
N ASP A 76 42.04 17.08 -44.46
CA ASP A 76 43.12 18.01 -44.10
C ASP A 76 43.79 17.64 -42.77
N SER A 77 43.12 16.87 -41.91
CA SER A 77 43.67 16.46 -40.62
C SER A 77 44.92 15.61 -40.79
N ILE A 78 44.94 14.71 -41.78
CA ILE A 78 46.08 13.82 -42.05
C ILE A 78 47.28 14.64 -42.48
N MET A 79 47.08 15.58 -43.40
CA MET A 79 48.13 16.52 -43.84
C MET A 79 48.62 17.38 -42.68
N TYR A 80 47.71 17.89 -41.84
CA TYR A 80 48.06 18.68 -40.66
C TYR A 80 48.99 17.89 -39.73
N PHE A 81 48.61 16.69 -39.30
CA PHE A 81 49.42 15.89 -38.37
C PHE A 81 50.75 15.48 -39.01
N LYS A 82 50.76 15.02 -40.27
CA LYS A 82 51.99 14.68 -41.02
C LYS A 82 52.95 15.87 -41.14
N SER A 83 52.43 17.07 -41.42
CA SER A 83 53.25 18.29 -41.53
C SER A 83 53.93 18.65 -40.21
N LYS A 84 53.25 18.46 -39.07
CA LYS A 84 53.80 18.77 -37.75
C LYS A 84 54.87 17.78 -37.30
N VAL A 85 54.77 16.52 -37.71
CA VAL A 85 55.82 15.52 -37.45
C VAL A 85 56.90 15.43 -38.51
N GLN A 86 56.81 16.25 -39.57
CA GLN A 86 57.73 16.31 -40.70
C GLN A 86 57.85 14.97 -41.44
N ALA A 87 56.72 14.28 -41.65
CA ALA A 87 56.69 13.07 -42.46
C ALA A 87 57.02 13.38 -43.94
N ALA A 88 57.70 12.45 -44.63
CA ALA A 88 58.19 12.65 -45.99
C ALA A 88 57.06 12.84 -47.03
N ASP A 89 55.91 12.24 -46.78
CA ASP A 89 54.70 12.19 -47.62
C ASP A 89 53.58 13.11 -47.08
N TRP A 90 53.93 14.23 -46.43
CA TRP A 90 52.96 15.10 -45.76
C TRP A 90 51.91 15.72 -46.69
N ASN A 91 52.19 15.79 -47.99
CA ASN A 91 51.28 16.29 -49.01
C ASN A 91 50.21 15.28 -49.45
N GLU A 92 50.33 14.01 -49.06
CA GLU A 92 49.42 12.95 -49.47
C GLU A 92 48.45 12.61 -48.33
N SER A 93 47.15 12.85 -48.58
CA SER A 93 46.05 12.57 -47.64
C SER A 93 45.29 11.27 -47.94
N GLU A 94 45.29 10.82 -49.19
CA GLU A 94 44.59 9.61 -49.65
C GLU A 94 45.50 8.72 -50.50
N CYS A 95 45.19 7.43 -50.59
CA CYS A 95 45.89 6.52 -51.49
C CYS A 95 45.65 6.91 -52.96
N ALA A 96 46.71 7.23 -53.70
CA ALA A 96 46.63 7.63 -55.10
C ALA A 96 45.97 6.57 -56.03
N THR A 97 46.00 5.29 -55.66
CA THR A 97 45.49 4.19 -56.50
C THR A 97 44.01 3.88 -56.26
N CYS A 98 43.54 3.97 -55.01
CA CYS A 98 42.19 3.52 -54.64
C CYS A 98 41.36 4.57 -53.90
N GLY A 99 41.91 5.77 -53.66
CA GLY A 99 41.26 6.83 -52.90
C GLY A 99 41.01 6.48 -51.43
N ASN A 100 41.49 5.34 -50.93
CA ASN A 100 41.24 4.95 -49.55
C ASN A 100 42.01 5.86 -48.58
N VAL A 101 41.35 6.25 -47.49
CA VAL A 101 41.92 7.04 -46.41
C VAL A 101 42.11 6.12 -45.21
N ASN A 102 43.22 6.25 -44.49
CA ASN A 102 43.45 5.48 -43.26
C ASN A 102 43.37 6.41 -42.04
N PRO A 103 42.21 6.50 -41.36
CA PRO A 103 42.04 7.34 -40.17
C PRO A 103 42.97 6.95 -39.01
N GLU A 104 43.43 5.69 -38.95
CA GLU A 104 44.36 5.25 -37.89
C GLU A 104 45.71 5.95 -37.95
N GLN A 105 46.11 6.46 -39.11
CA GLN A 105 47.35 7.22 -39.23
C GLN A 105 47.39 8.43 -38.30
N VAL A 106 46.26 9.12 -38.13
CA VAL A 106 46.16 10.28 -37.23
C VAL A 106 46.46 9.86 -35.79
N PHE A 107 45.87 8.75 -35.33
CA PHE A 107 46.11 8.22 -34.00
C PHE A 107 47.56 7.73 -33.82
N ASN A 108 48.11 7.01 -34.80
CA ASN A 108 49.50 6.56 -34.78
C ASN A 108 50.50 7.73 -34.68
N ILE A 109 50.23 8.84 -35.37
CA ILE A 109 51.05 10.05 -35.31
C ILE A 109 50.96 10.71 -33.92
N ILE A 110 49.76 10.82 -33.36
CA ILE A 110 49.54 11.43 -32.03
C ILE A 110 50.21 10.60 -30.93
N GLU A 111 50.18 9.26 -31.06
CA GLU A 111 50.71 8.33 -30.05
C GLU A 111 52.18 7.95 -30.25
N THR A 112 52.84 8.48 -31.28
CA THR A 112 54.26 8.20 -31.56
C THR A 112 55.11 8.48 -30.33
N SER A 113 55.85 7.47 -29.85
CA SER A 113 56.71 7.60 -28.67
C SER A 113 58.13 8.01 -29.02
N VAL A 114 58.83 8.56 -28.02
CA VAL A 114 60.26 8.84 -28.10
C VAL A 114 61.02 7.51 -28.14
N LEU A 115 62.05 7.41 -28.97
CA LEU A 115 62.95 6.26 -28.98
C LEU A 115 64.07 6.47 -27.95
N ASP A 116 64.42 5.43 -27.20
CA ASP A 116 65.60 5.45 -26.34
C ASP A 116 66.90 5.35 -27.14
N GLU A 117 68.04 5.44 -26.46
CA GLU A 117 69.39 5.36 -27.06
C GLU A 117 69.66 4.01 -27.76
N PHE A 118 68.84 2.99 -27.50
CA PHE A 118 68.92 1.65 -28.08
C PHE A 118 67.85 1.41 -29.16
N GLY A 119 67.08 2.44 -29.52
CA GLY A 119 66.03 2.37 -30.54
C GLY A 119 64.75 1.66 -30.08
N LYS A 120 64.52 1.50 -28.77
CA LYS A 120 63.26 0.98 -28.24
C LYS A 120 62.28 2.10 -27.97
N LEU A 121 61.00 1.82 -28.24
CA LEU A 121 59.88 2.72 -27.98
C LEU A 121 59.75 2.94 -26.46
N THR A 122 59.87 4.18 -26.02
CA THR A 122 59.59 4.56 -24.62
C THR A 122 58.09 4.71 -24.38
N HIS A 123 57.69 4.83 -23.11
CA HIS A 123 56.29 5.14 -22.74
C HIS A 123 55.95 6.64 -22.87
N THR A 124 56.93 7.48 -23.18
CA THR A 124 56.74 8.93 -23.33
C THR A 124 56.44 9.29 -24.78
N ARG A 125 55.30 9.96 -25.01
CA ARG A 125 54.93 10.48 -26.33
C ARG A 125 55.94 11.53 -26.81
N ARG A 126 56.21 11.56 -28.12
CA ARG A 126 57.13 12.48 -28.78
C ARG A 126 56.68 13.94 -28.69
N ILE A 127 55.37 14.18 -28.81
CA ILE A 127 54.75 15.50 -28.65
C ILE A 127 53.70 15.37 -27.54
N SER A 128 53.77 16.26 -26.55
CA SER A 128 52.83 16.22 -25.43
C SER A 128 51.44 16.75 -25.85
N PRO A 129 50.35 16.33 -25.17
CA PRO A 129 49.00 16.83 -25.44
C PRO A 129 48.87 18.36 -25.36
N LYS A 130 49.62 18.98 -24.43
CA LYS A 130 49.67 20.44 -24.26
C LYS A 130 50.34 21.14 -25.45
N GLU A 131 51.39 20.55 -25.99
CA GLU A 131 52.10 21.08 -27.16
C GLU A 131 51.24 20.98 -28.41
N TRP A 132 50.60 19.83 -28.65
CA TRP A 132 49.63 19.68 -29.75
C TRP A 132 48.55 20.76 -29.71
N SER A 133 47.96 21.00 -28.54
CA SER A 133 46.94 22.05 -28.38
C SER A 133 47.51 23.45 -28.61
N LYS A 134 48.75 23.71 -28.21
CA LYS A 134 49.43 24.99 -28.47
C LYS A 134 49.69 25.20 -29.97
N HIS A 135 50.13 24.16 -30.68
CA HIS A 135 50.30 24.19 -32.13
C HIS A 135 48.98 24.50 -32.83
N PHE A 136 47.90 23.84 -32.41
CA PHE A 136 46.57 24.04 -32.98
C PHE A 136 46.02 25.44 -32.70
N LYS A 137 46.03 25.89 -31.43
CA LYS A 137 45.49 27.22 -31.04
C LYS A 137 46.17 28.39 -31.75
N LYS A 138 47.46 28.26 -32.07
CA LYS A 138 48.20 29.29 -32.83
C LYS A 138 47.62 29.46 -34.24
N GLN A 139 47.29 28.35 -34.90
CA GLN A 139 46.73 28.34 -36.25
C GLN A 139 45.21 28.64 -36.27
N TYR A 140 44.47 28.20 -35.24
CA TYR A 140 43.01 28.32 -35.20
C TYR A 140 42.51 29.72 -34.80
N LYS A 141 43.21 30.45 -33.91
CA LYS A 141 42.80 31.80 -33.46
C LYS A 141 42.68 32.83 -34.59
N GLU A 142 43.43 32.67 -35.67
CA GLU A 142 43.39 33.56 -36.83
C GLU A 142 42.13 33.35 -37.68
N ALA A 143 41.61 32.12 -37.74
CA ALA A 143 40.44 31.76 -38.56
C ALA A 143 39.08 32.11 -37.91
N GLU A 144 39.01 32.16 -36.58
CA GLU A 144 37.74 32.32 -35.84
C GLU A 144 37.27 33.79 -35.74
N LEU A 145 38.17 34.75 -35.91
CA LEU A 145 37.86 36.19 -35.82
C LEU A 145 37.02 36.72 -37.02
N GLU A 146 37.03 36.02 -38.15
CA GLU A 146 36.46 36.53 -39.41
C GLU A 146 34.98 36.16 -39.66
N GLN A 147 34.38 35.21 -38.92
CA GLN A 147 33.12 34.56 -39.37
C GLN A 147 31.94 34.50 -38.37
N ALA A 148 32.04 35.04 -37.16
CA ALA A 148 30.98 34.84 -36.15
C ALA A 148 29.80 35.82 -36.25
N THR A 149 29.02 35.77 -37.33
CA THR A 149 27.67 36.38 -37.37
C THR A 149 26.69 35.48 -36.62
N ARG A 150 26.20 35.92 -35.45
CA ARG A 150 25.19 35.19 -34.67
C ARG A 150 23.84 35.22 -35.40
N LYS A 151 23.46 34.11 -36.04
CA LYS A 151 22.08 33.89 -36.49
C LYS A 151 21.19 33.51 -35.29
N GLU A 152 19.92 33.87 -35.36
CA GLU A 152 18.92 33.44 -34.38
C GLU A 152 18.79 31.90 -34.37
N LEU A 153 18.62 31.34 -33.18
CA LEU A 153 18.45 29.88 -33.02
C LEU A 153 17.09 29.46 -33.60
N PRO A 154 17.01 28.31 -34.29
CA PRO A 154 15.74 27.81 -34.81
C PRO A 154 14.74 27.53 -33.67
N GLU A 155 13.48 27.88 -33.88
CA GLU A 155 12.40 27.59 -32.92
C GLU A 155 12.15 26.08 -32.82
N ILE A 156 12.09 25.57 -31.59
CA ILE A 156 11.78 24.16 -31.32
C ILE A 156 10.27 23.97 -31.36
N SER A 157 9.76 23.23 -32.35
CA SER A 157 8.33 22.96 -32.56
C SER A 157 7.70 21.98 -31.54
N PHE A 158 8.52 21.36 -30.68
CA PHE A 158 8.07 20.36 -29.72
C PHE A 158 7.29 20.97 -28.55
N ARG A 159 6.01 20.57 -28.40
CA ARG A 159 5.17 20.93 -27.25
C ARG A 159 4.84 19.71 -26.41
N ILE A 160 5.13 19.79 -25.11
CA ILE A 160 4.77 18.74 -24.16
C ILE A 160 3.23 18.72 -24.03
N PRO A 161 2.56 17.57 -24.22
CA PRO A 161 1.11 17.48 -24.09
C PRO A 161 0.67 17.73 -22.64
N GLY A 162 -0.57 18.18 -22.44
CA GLY A 162 -1.13 18.42 -21.11
C GLY A 162 -1.19 17.15 -20.23
N LYS A 163 -1.24 17.34 -18.90
CA LYS A 163 -1.17 16.25 -17.91
C LYS A 163 -2.24 15.15 -18.10
N VAL A 164 -3.46 15.53 -18.48
CA VAL A 164 -4.56 14.57 -18.72
C VAL A 164 -4.29 13.68 -19.94
N LYS A 165 -3.79 14.28 -21.03
CA LYS A 165 -3.43 13.53 -22.24
C LYS A 165 -2.25 12.59 -21.95
N GLN A 166 -1.26 13.04 -21.17
CA GLN A 166 -0.17 12.18 -20.72
C GLN A 166 -0.68 10.99 -19.90
N PHE A 167 -1.56 11.23 -18.92
CA PHE A 167 -2.19 10.16 -18.14
C PHE A 167 -2.90 9.14 -19.02
N SER A 168 -3.72 9.59 -19.98
CA SER A 168 -4.42 8.71 -20.92
C SER A 168 -3.46 7.88 -21.77
N VAL A 169 -2.37 8.48 -22.26
CA VAL A 169 -1.34 7.76 -23.03
C VAL A 169 -0.61 6.74 -22.15
N PHE A 170 -0.24 7.08 -20.91
CA PHE A 170 0.38 6.13 -19.99
C PHE A 170 -0.56 4.99 -19.62
N LEU A 171 -1.83 5.28 -19.39
CA LEU A 171 -2.87 4.30 -19.11
C LEU A 171 -3.03 3.32 -20.28
N MET A 172 -3.20 3.85 -21.49
CA MET A 172 -3.33 3.03 -22.70
C MET A 172 -2.07 2.19 -22.94
N ARG A 173 -0.88 2.77 -22.78
CA ARG A 173 0.40 2.05 -22.90
C ARG A 173 0.48 0.87 -21.93
N ASP A 174 0.10 1.10 -20.68
CA ASP A 174 0.20 0.07 -19.64
C ASP A 174 -0.83 -1.05 -19.86
N ILE A 175 -2.05 -0.71 -20.28
CA ILE A 175 -3.08 -1.68 -20.65
C ILE A 175 -2.62 -2.51 -21.85
N LEU A 176 -2.16 -1.89 -22.94
CA LEU A 176 -1.71 -2.60 -24.14
C LEU A 176 -0.52 -3.52 -23.85
N LYS A 177 0.45 -3.06 -23.05
CA LYS A 177 1.59 -3.87 -22.61
C LYS A 177 1.15 -5.13 -21.85
N LYS A 178 0.14 -5.00 -20.98
CA LYS A 178 -0.41 -6.15 -20.25
C LYS A 178 -1.24 -7.06 -21.15
N LEU A 179 -2.05 -6.49 -22.05
CA LEU A 179 -2.87 -7.26 -22.98
C LEU A 179 -2.05 -8.08 -23.98
N SER A 180 -0.84 -7.61 -24.32
CA SER A 180 0.09 -8.37 -25.17
C SER A 180 0.76 -9.56 -24.45
N ASP A 181 0.77 -9.57 -23.11
CA ASP A 181 1.38 -10.65 -22.32
C ASP A 181 0.30 -11.66 -21.89
N THR A 182 0.05 -12.64 -22.77
CA THR A 182 -1.00 -13.65 -22.57
C THR A 182 -0.74 -14.49 -21.33
N GLN A 183 0.51 -14.85 -21.04
CA GLN A 183 0.87 -15.63 -19.86
C GLN A 183 0.58 -14.85 -18.58
N TYR A 184 0.96 -13.57 -18.53
CA TYR A 184 0.66 -12.70 -17.39
C TYR A 184 -0.85 -12.56 -17.16
N LEU A 185 -1.65 -12.34 -18.22
CA LEU A 185 -3.10 -12.21 -18.07
C LEU A 185 -3.74 -13.49 -17.56
N VAL A 186 -3.41 -14.64 -18.16
CA VAL A 186 -3.99 -15.93 -17.78
C VAL A 186 -3.72 -16.24 -16.31
N ILE A 187 -2.48 -16.03 -15.86
CA ILE A 187 -2.12 -16.22 -14.45
C ILE A 187 -2.93 -15.28 -13.56
N ASN A 188 -2.89 -13.96 -13.80
CA ASN A 188 -3.59 -13.01 -12.93
C ASN A 188 -5.10 -13.22 -12.87
N PHE A 189 -5.74 -13.58 -13.99
CA PHE A 189 -7.20 -13.80 -14.00
C PHE A 189 -7.61 -15.16 -13.44
N LEU A 190 -6.78 -16.21 -13.53
CA LEU A 190 -7.10 -17.53 -12.99
C LEU A 190 -6.65 -17.74 -11.54
N GLU A 191 -5.62 -17.04 -11.07
CA GLU A 191 -5.07 -17.24 -9.74
C GLU A 191 -6.10 -16.96 -8.64
N ALA A 192 -6.79 -15.81 -8.72
CA ALA A 192 -7.80 -15.41 -7.74
C ALA A 192 -9.01 -16.38 -7.67
N PRO A 193 -9.67 -16.73 -8.79
CA PRO A 193 -10.78 -17.68 -8.77
C PRO A 193 -10.34 -19.09 -8.34
N LEU A 194 -9.15 -19.54 -8.73
CA LEU A 194 -8.61 -20.84 -8.32
C LEU A 194 -8.35 -20.88 -6.81
N LEU A 195 -7.70 -19.87 -6.24
CA LEU A 195 -7.48 -19.77 -4.80
C LEU A 195 -8.79 -19.66 -4.03
N ALA A 196 -9.76 -18.90 -4.54
CA ALA A 196 -11.09 -18.81 -3.93
C ALA A 196 -11.78 -20.17 -3.89
N PHE A 197 -11.74 -20.91 -5.00
CA PHE A 197 -12.28 -22.26 -5.10
C PHE A 197 -11.59 -23.21 -4.11
N LEU A 198 -10.26 -23.28 -4.14
CA LEU A 198 -9.50 -24.18 -3.26
C LEU A 198 -9.74 -23.85 -1.79
N LEU A 199 -9.68 -22.57 -1.42
CA LEU A 199 -9.95 -22.12 -0.05
C LEU A 199 -11.35 -22.50 0.40
N ALA A 200 -12.38 -22.13 -0.39
CA ALA A 200 -13.76 -22.40 -0.01
C ALA A 200 -14.05 -23.90 0.02
N PHE A 201 -13.53 -24.68 -0.94
CA PHE A 201 -13.74 -26.12 -1.02
C PHE A 201 -13.11 -26.87 0.16
N ILE A 202 -11.87 -26.55 0.52
CA ILE A 202 -11.17 -27.18 1.66
C ILE A 202 -11.86 -26.85 2.99
N VAL A 203 -12.37 -25.62 3.10
CA VAL A 203 -12.89 -25.07 4.35
C VAL A 203 -14.40 -25.35 4.53
N ARG A 204 -15.09 -25.84 3.49
CA ARG A 204 -16.50 -26.25 3.50
C ARG A 204 -16.72 -27.52 4.32
N TYR A 205 -16.78 -27.35 5.64
CA TYR A 205 -17.01 -28.44 6.58
C TYR A 205 -18.51 -28.73 6.77
N PHE A 206 -18.85 -30.02 6.82
CA PHE A 206 -20.12 -30.55 7.30
C PHE A 206 -19.86 -31.87 8.03
N ASP A 207 -20.70 -32.17 9.02
CA ASP A 207 -20.62 -33.44 9.72
C ASP A 207 -21.21 -34.55 8.84
N SER A 208 -20.49 -35.66 8.67
CA SER A 208 -20.90 -36.80 7.85
C SER A 208 -21.66 -37.88 8.64
N ASP A 209 -21.94 -37.63 9.91
CA ASP A 209 -22.70 -38.54 10.76
C ASP A 209 -24.11 -38.80 10.21
N ILE A 210 -24.63 -40.01 10.48
CA ILE A 210 -25.95 -40.50 10.04
C ILE A 210 -27.09 -39.59 10.54
N SER A 211 -26.85 -38.83 11.60
CA SER A 211 -27.79 -37.84 12.17
C SER A 211 -27.95 -36.59 11.31
N ASN A 212 -27.06 -36.33 10.35
CA ASN A 212 -27.13 -35.15 9.49
C ASN A 212 -28.00 -35.39 8.25
N THR A 213 -29.29 -35.09 8.38
CA THR A 213 -30.27 -35.24 7.27
C THR A 213 -30.20 -34.14 6.21
N PHE A 214 -29.54 -33.01 6.49
CA PHE A 214 -29.54 -31.83 5.61
C PHE A 214 -28.22 -31.61 4.87
N GLY A 215 -27.21 -32.45 5.12
CA GLY A 215 -25.89 -32.31 4.51
C GLY A 215 -25.19 -31.01 4.93
N TYR A 216 -24.64 -30.28 3.96
CA TYR A 216 -23.99 -29.00 4.24
C TYR A 216 -25.00 -27.91 4.58
N THR A 217 -24.80 -27.24 5.73
CA THR A 217 -25.51 -26.02 6.09
C THR A 217 -24.50 -24.96 6.54
N LEU A 218 -24.80 -23.69 6.25
CA LEU A 218 -23.92 -22.60 6.69
C LEU A 218 -23.88 -22.52 8.22
N LEU A 219 -24.98 -22.88 8.89
CA LEU A 219 -25.11 -22.82 10.35
C LEU A 219 -24.05 -23.64 11.11
N GLU A 220 -23.80 -24.88 10.69
CA GLU A 220 -22.88 -25.81 11.37
C GLU A 220 -21.45 -25.74 10.83
N ASN A 221 -21.18 -24.93 9.80
CA ASN A 221 -19.84 -24.84 9.25
C ASN A 221 -18.89 -24.13 10.23
N LYS A 222 -18.03 -24.92 10.87
CA LYS A 222 -17.08 -24.43 11.88
C LYS A 222 -16.05 -23.45 11.36
N ASN A 223 -15.80 -23.44 10.05
CA ASN A 223 -14.69 -22.71 9.48
C ASN A 223 -15.05 -21.40 8.79
N LEU A 224 -16.30 -20.91 8.91
CA LEU A 224 -16.67 -19.61 8.34
C LEU A 224 -15.80 -18.44 8.84
N PRO A 225 -15.48 -18.31 10.15
CA PRO A 225 -14.57 -17.26 10.60
C PRO A 225 -13.17 -17.37 9.98
N VAL A 226 -12.68 -18.59 9.77
CA VAL A 226 -11.38 -18.84 9.13
C VAL A 226 -11.44 -18.47 7.65
N TYR A 227 -12.52 -18.81 6.95
CA TYR A 227 -12.73 -18.43 5.56
C TYR A 227 -12.69 -16.91 5.35
N ILE A 228 -13.42 -16.14 6.18
CA ILE A 228 -13.44 -14.67 6.09
C ILE A 228 -12.02 -14.13 6.31
N PHE A 229 -11.31 -14.64 7.31
CA PHE A 229 -9.96 -14.21 7.63
C PHE A 229 -8.97 -14.52 6.50
N MET A 230 -8.96 -15.75 6.02
CA MET A 230 -8.07 -16.18 4.94
C MET A 230 -8.36 -15.44 3.63
N SER A 231 -9.63 -15.11 3.35
CA SER A 231 -10.00 -14.29 2.18
C SER A 231 -9.36 -12.90 2.23
N VAL A 232 -9.33 -12.27 3.41
CA VAL A 232 -8.67 -10.97 3.62
C VAL A 232 -7.15 -11.10 3.44
N ILE A 233 -6.54 -12.14 3.99
CA ILE A 233 -5.09 -12.36 3.88
C ILE A 233 -4.68 -12.65 2.43
N VAL A 234 -5.45 -13.45 1.69
CA VAL A 234 -5.22 -13.71 0.27
C VAL A 234 -5.34 -12.41 -0.54
N ALA A 235 -6.35 -11.58 -0.30
CA ALA A 235 -6.48 -10.27 -0.96
C ALA A 235 -5.25 -9.37 -0.68
N ILE A 236 -4.76 -9.34 0.56
CA ILE A 236 -3.57 -8.56 0.93
C ILE A 236 -2.32 -9.09 0.21
N PHE A 237 -2.12 -10.41 0.21
CA PHE A 237 -0.97 -11.06 -0.41
C PHE A 237 -0.95 -10.84 -1.92
N MET A 238 -2.07 -11.08 -2.59
CA MET A 238 -2.18 -10.92 -4.04
C MET A 238 -1.98 -9.46 -4.48
N GLY A 239 -2.52 -8.49 -3.72
CA GLY A 239 -2.28 -7.08 -4.03
C GLY A 239 -0.80 -6.70 -3.94
N LEU A 240 -0.08 -7.25 -2.98
CA LEU A 240 1.36 -7.01 -2.83
C LEU A 240 2.14 -7.64 -3.99
N THR A 241 1.89 -8.91 -4.32
CA THR A 241 2.66 -9.65 -5.33
C THR A 241 2.47 -9.07 -6.74
N VAL A 242 1.24 -8.74 -7.13
CA VAL A 242 0.92 -8.26 -8.48
C VAL A 242 1.48 -6.85 -8.74
N SER A 243 1.51 -5.99 -7.72
CA SER A 243 1.96 -4.59 -7.87
C SER A 243 3.45 -4.38 -7.55
N ALA A 244 4.08 -5.31 -6.82
CA ALA A 244 5.48 -5.25 -6.39
C ALA A 244 6.50 -5.06 -7.52
N GLU A 245 6.22 -5.54 -8.73
CA GLU A 245 7.18 -5.50 -9.85
C GLU A 245 6.94 -4.36 -10.86
N GLU A 246 5.90 -3.56 -10.68
CA GLU A 246 5.44 -2.64 -11.73
C GLU A 246 6.42 -1.49 -12.02
N ILE A 247 6.89 -0.79 -11.00
CA ILE A 247 7.74 0.39 -11.16
C ILE A 247 9.19 -0.03 -11.43
N ILE A 248 9.65 -1.12 -10.81
CA ILE A 248 11.02 -1.62 -11.00
C ILE A 248 11.25 -2.09 -12.44
N LYS A 249 10.28 -2.74 -13.09
CA LYS A 249 10.35 -3.15 -14.51
C LYS A 249 10.46 -1.95 -15.44
N ASP A 250 9.75 -0.87 -15.14
CA ASP A 250 9.74 0.34 -15.98
C ASP A 250 10.95 1.27 -15.73
N ARG A 251 11.81 0.97 -14.75
CA ARG A 251 12.92 1.86 -14.33
C ARG A 251 13.86 2.24 -15.49
N LYS A 252 14.18 1.31 -16.39
CA LYS A 252 15.02 1.60 -17.57
C LYS A 252 14.35 2.59 -18.53
N ILE A 253 13.03 2.45 -18.72
CA ILE A 253 12.22 3.34 -19.55
C ILE A 253 12.14 4.72 -18.91
N LEU A 254 11.83 4.78 -17.60
CA LEU A 254 11.76 6.04 -16.85
C LEU A 254 13.08 6.82 -16.86
N LYS A 255 14.23 6.13 -16.83
CA LYS A 255 15.54 6.78 -16.97
C LYS A 255 15.73 7.43 -18.34
N ARG A 256 15.28 6.77 -19.42
CA ARG A 256 15.34 7.32 -20.78
C ARG A 256 14.34 8.48 -20.96
N GLU A 257 13.15 8.35 -20.39
CA GLU A 257 12.09 9.37 -20.46
C GLU A 257 12.33 10.57 -19.52
N ALA A 258 13.32 10.51 -18.62
CA ALA A 258 13.61 11.60 -17.70
C ALA A 258 13.92 12.92 -18.43
N PHE A 259 14.56 12.86 -19.59
CA PHE A 259 14.86 14.02 -20.43
C PHE A 259 13.62 14.66 -21.10
N LEU A 260 12.45 14.03 -21.02
CA LEU A 260 11.19 14.57 -21.56
C LEU A 260 10.43 15.42 -20.55
N ASN A 261 10.84 15.44 -19.27
CA ASN A 261 10.12 16.12 -18.18
C ASN A 261 8.60 15.79 -18.15
N LEU A 262 8.25 14.52 -18.38
CA LEU A 262 6.88 14.04 -18.32
C LEU A 262 6.32 14.09 -16.90
N SER A 263 5.00 14.13 -16.78
CA SER A 263 4.31 14.24 -15.50
C SER A 263 4.46 12.97 -14.66
N TRP A 264 5.15 13.09 -13.54
CA TRP A 264 5.26 12.02 -12.53
C TRP A 264 3.90 11.59 -12.00
N SER A 265 3.00 12.55 -11.76
CA SER A 265 1.63 12.27 -11.31
C SER A 265 0.82 11.50 -12.35
N GLY A 266 0.98 11.80 -13.64
CA GLY A 266 0.28 11.12 -14.72
C GLY A 266 0.71 9.66 -14.84
N TYR A 267 2.01 9.40 -14.73
CA TYR A 267 2.57 8.04 -14.69
C TYR A 267 2.10 7.25 -13.46
N LEU A 268 2.19 7.85 -12.26
CA LEU A 268 1.77 7.15 -11.05
C LEU A 268 0.28 6.85 -11.07
N LEU A 269 -0.57 7.84 -11.41
CA LEU A 269 -2.00 7.65 -11.42
C LEU A 269 -2.42 6.59 -12.45
N SER A 270 -1.75 6.52 -13.61
CA SER A 270 -2.04 5.47 -14.59
C SER A 270 -1.74 4.09 -14.02
N LYS A 271 -0.60 3.92 -13.34
CA LYS A 271 -0.24 2.65 -12.68
C LYS A 271 -1.25 2.27 -11.60
N VAL A 272 -1.61 3.20 -10.72
CA VAL A 272 -2.62 2.97 -9.68
C VAL A 272 -3.95 2.54 -10.29
N THR A 273 -4.40 3.23 -11.34
CA THR A 273 -5.68 2.95 -12.01
C THR A 273 -5.71 1.55 -12.60
N VAL A 274 -4.66 1.13 -13.32
CA VAL A 274 -4.57 -0.22 -13.91
C VAL A 274 -4.59 -1.29 -12.82
N GLN A 275 -3.83 -1.10 -11.74
CA GLN A 275 -3.79 -2.06 -10.64
C GLN A 275 -5.14 -2.16 -9.92
N PHE A 276 -5.82 -1.03 -9.70
CA PHE A 276 -7.16 -1.05 -9.10
C PHE A 276 -8.20 -1.71 -10.00
N MET A 277 -8.16 -1.48 -11.31
CA MET A 277 -9.06 -2.16 -12.26
C MET A 277 -8.85 -3.68 -12.23
N LEU A 278 -7.59 -4.13 -12.29
CA LEU A 278 -7.27 -5.55 -12.24
C LEU A 278 -7.70 -6.19 -10.92
N SER A 279 -7.40 -5.55 -9.78
CA SER A 279 -7.80 -6.05 -8.47
C SER A 279 -9.31 -5.99 -8.22
N ALA A 280 -10.04 -5.05 -8.80
CA ALA A 280 -11.50 -5.01 -8.72
C ALA A 280 -12.12 -6.25 -9.41
N ILE A 281 -11.57 -6.64 -10.57
CA ILE A 281 -12.00 -7.84 -11.30
C ILE A 281 -11.62 -9.10 -10.52
N GLN A 282 -10.38 -9.20 -10.03
CA GLN A 282 -9.91 -10.35 -9.25
C GLN A 282 -10.67 -10.52 -7.94
N ALA A 283 -10.94 -9.44 -7.20
CA ALA A 283 -11.76 -9.48 -5.99
C ALA A 283 -13.19 -9.93 -6.31
N PHE A 284 -13.76 -9.47 -7.42
CA PHE A 284 -15.11 -9.85 -7.83
C PHE A 284 -15.21 -11.34 -8.17
N THR A 285 -14.28 -11.88 -8.95
CA THR A 285 -14.25 -13.31 -9.28
C THR A 285 -13.97 -14.16 -8.05
N PHE A 286 -13.06 -13.71 -7.16
CA PHE A 286 -12.79 -14.36 -5.88
C PHE A 286 -14.06 -14.48 -5.03
N VAL A 287 -14.81 -13.40 -4.88
CA VAL A 287 -16.03 -13.38 -4.07
C VAL A 287 -17.14 -14.22 -4.69
N ILE A 288 -17.36 -14.12 -6.01
CA ILE A 288 -18.37 -14.94 -6.66
C ILE A 288 -18.13 -16.42 -6.42
N ILE A 289 -16.91 -16.90 -6.64
CA ILE A 289 -16.59 -18.32 -6.53
C ILE A 289 -16.55 -18.74 -5.06
N GLY A 290 -15.80 -18.00 -4.24
CA GLY A 290 -15.62 -18.31 -2.82
C GLY A 290 -16.94 -18.31 -2.06
N ASN A 291 -17.74 -17.24 -2.16
CA ASN A 291 -19.00 -17.12 -1.41
C ASN A 291 -20.05 -18.13 -1.91
N THR A 292 -20.08 -18.42 -3.22
CA THR A 292 -21.00 -19.43 -3.77
C THR A 292 -20.64 -20.83 -3.30
N VAL A 293 -19.36 -21.19 -3.33
CA VAL A 293 -18.87 -22.48 -2.79
C VAL A 293 -19.06 -22.55 -1.28
N MET A 294 -19.01 -21.43 -0.56
CA MET A 294 -19.28 -21.40 0.88
C MET A 294 -20.78 -21.38 1.23
N GLY A 295 -21.66 -21.05 0.28
CA GLY A 295 -23.10 -20.89 0.54
C GLY A 295 -23.44 -19.61 1.32
N ILE A 296 -22.68 -18.53 1.10
CA ILE A 296 -22.98 -17.21 1.67
C ILE A 296 -23.97 -16.51 0.74
N HIS A 297 -25.17 -16.20 1.25
CA HIS A 297 -26.25 -15.59 0.47
C HIS A 297 -26.38 -14.09 0.77
N GLY A 298 -26.62 -13.27 -0.26
CA GLY A 298 -27.00 -11.86 -0.14
C GLY A 298 -25.88 -10.85 0.09
N MET A 299 -24.66 -11.29 0.46
CA MET A 299 -23.57 -10.39 0.90
C MET A 299 -22.39 -10.30 -0.09
N TYR A 300 -22.65 -10.49 -1.39
CA TYR A 300 -21.59 -10.48 -2.41
C TYR A 300 -20.94 -9.09 -2.57
N PHE A 301 -21.74 -8.02 -2.52
CA PHE A 301 -21.23 -6.67 -2.73
C PHE A 301 -20.34 -6.21 -1.57
N GLU A 302 -20.71 -6.51 -0.33
CA GLU A 302 -19.96 -6.10 0.86
C GLU A 302 -18.67 -6.88 1.00
N TYR A 303 -18.68 -8.18 0.70
CA TYR A 303 -17.45 -8.97 0.56
C TYR A 303 -16.55 -8.41 -0.52
N TRP A 304 -17.10 -8.11 -1.70
CA TRP A 304 -16.34 -7.50 -2.79
C TRP A 304 -15.74 -6.17 -2.39
N LEU A 305 -16.51 -5.27 -1.78
CA LEU A 305 -16.07 -3.94 -1.38
C LEU A 305 -14.91 -3.99 -0.38
N VAL A 306 -15.02 -4.84 0.64
CA VAL A 306 -13.97 -4.97 1.66
C VAL A 306 -12.72 -5.62 1.09
N LEU A 307 -12.86 -6.72 0.36
CA LEU A 307 -11.71 -7.41 -0.24
C LEU A 307 -11.03 -6.53 -1.28
N PHE A 308 -11.78 -5.83 -2.13
CA PHE A 308 -11.24 -4.83 -3.06
C PHE A 308 -10.49 -3.72 -2.33
N SER A 309 -11.03 -3.19 -1.23
CA SER A 309 -10.38 -2.14 -0.45
C SER A 309 -9.05 -2.63 0.16
N ALA A 310 -9.03 -3.86 0.71
CA ALA A 310 -7.81 -4.47 1.22
C ALA A 310 -6.77 -4.70 0.10
N TRP A 311 -7.21 -5.18 -1.06
CA TRP A 311 -6.38 -5.37 -2.24
C TRP A 311 -5.80 -4.05 -2.75
N ALA A 312 -6.60 -2.98 -2.79
CA ALA A 312 -6.18 -1.65 -3.21
C ALA A 312 -5.11 -1.06 -2.27
N MET A 313 -5.27 -1.24 -0.95
CA MET A 313 -4.25 -0.84 0.03
C MET A 313 -2.94 -1.61 -0.20
N SER A 314 -3.03 -2.92 -0.41
CA SER A 314 -1.88 -3.77 -0.75
C SER A 314 -1.23 -3.40 -2.08
N ASN A 315 -1.99 -3.00 -3.10
CA ASN A 315 -1.44 -2.52 -4.36
C ASN A 315 -0.60 -1.26 -4.14
N MET A 316 -1.05 -0.33 -3.30
CA MET A 316 -0.26 0.87 -2.99
C MET A 316 1.01 0.53 -2.22
N MET A 317 0.92 -0.41 -1.28
CA MET A 317 2.09 -0.90 -0.56
C MET A 317 3.09 -1.59 -1.51
N GLY A 318 2.62 -2.42 -2.45
CA GLY A 318 3.48 -3.09 -3.42
C GLY A 318 4.12 -2.10 -4.41
N LEU A 319 3.39 -1.09 -4.91
CA LEU A 319 3.98 -0.01 -5.71
C LEU A 319 5.04 0.79 -4.93
N LEU A 320 4.79 1.08 -3.65
CA LEU A 320 5.76 1.77 -2.78
C LEU A 320 7.06 0.99 -2.66
N ILE A 321 6.97 -0.33 -2.47
CA ILE A 321 8.13 -1.23 -2.41
C ILE A 321 8.82 -1.31 -3.78
N SER A 322 8.04 -1.38 -4.86
CA SER A 322 8.54 -1.42 -6.24
C SER A 322 9.42 -0.23 -6.60
N ASP A 323 9.05 0.99 -6.20
CA ASP A 323 9.90 2.18 -6.44
C ASP A 323 11.14 2.21 -5.55
N SER A 324 11.03 1.71 -4.31
CA SER A 324 12.01 1.92 -3.25
C SER A 324 13.22 1.01 -3.29
N PHE A 325 13.08 -0.22 -3.82
CA PHE A 325 14.16 -1.21 -3.85
C PHE A 325 14.84 -1.32 -5.22
N LYS A 326 16.06 -1.90 -5.25
CA LYS A 326 16.89 -2.00 -6.46
C LYS A 326 16.70 -3.29 -7.24
N THR A 327 16.33 -4.38 -6.58
CA THR A 327 16.18 -5.71 -7.17
C THR A 327 14.84 -6.31 -6.81
N VAL A 328 14.33 -7.16 -7.70
CA VAL A 328 13.07 -7.89 -7.51
C VAL A 328 13.20 -8.90 -6.36
N VAL A 329 14.36 -9.53 -6.19
CA VAL A 329 14.62 -10.52 -5.13
C VAL A 329 14.40 -9.92 -3.74
N THR A 330 14.90 -8.71 -3.49
CA THR A 330 14.70 -8.03 -2.19
C THR A 330 13.22 -7.77 -1.91
N ILE A 331 12.43 -7.49 -2.95
CA ILE A 331 10.99 -7.27 -2.81
C ILE A 331 10.31 -8.57 -2.36
N TYR A 332 10.63 -9.71 -2.98
CA TYR A 332 10.07 -11.00 -2.60
C TYR A 332 10.43 -11.44 -1.18
N ILE A 333 11.64 -11.14 -0.72
CA ILE A 333 12.04 -11.40 0.67
C ILE A 333 11.20 -10.55 1.64
N LEU A 334 10.83 -9.32 1.27
CA LEU A 334 10.09 -8.41 2.14
C LEU A 334 8.60 -8.75 2.28
N ILE A 335 7.98 -9.34 1.25
CA ILE A 335 6.52 -9.62 1.25
C ILE A 335 6.08 -10.44 2.49
N PRO A 336 6.73 -11.56 2.85
CA PRO A 336 6.38 -12.29 4.07
C PRO A 336 6.47 -11.46 5.35
N PHE A 337 7.48 -10.58 5.48
CA PHE A 337 7.62 -9.69 6.65
C PHE A 337 6.50 -8.65 6.75
N LEU A 338 5.81 -8.36 5.65
CA LEU A 338 4.64 -7.49 5.65
C LEU A 338 3.34 -8.25 5.92
N VAL A 339 3.23 -9.50 5.46
CA VAL A 339 2.03 -10.32 5.61
C VAL A 339 1.95 -11.00 6.99
N ILE A 340 3.05 -11.50 7.54
CA ILE A 340 3.05 -12.21 8.84
C ILE A 340 2.52 -11.31 9.99
N PRO A 341 2.93 -10.04 10.12
CA PRO A 341 2.34 -9.15 11.12
C PRO A 341 0.84 -8.91 10.90
N GLN A 342 0.37 -8.88 9.64
CA GLN A 342 -1.05 -8.76 9.35
C GLN A 342 -1.85 -9.96 9.85
N ILE A 343 -1.23 -11.15 9.86
CA ILE A 343 -1.84 -12.37 10.38
C ILE A 343 -1.88 -12.34 11.92
N ILE A 344 -0.74 -12.14 12.56
CA ILE A 344 -0.58 -12.29 14.02
C ILE A 344 -1.24 -11.14 14.79
N LEU A 345 -1.05 -9.90 14.33
CA LEU A 345 -1.49 -8.69 15.04
C LEU A 345 -2.93 -8.28 14.69
N SER A 346 -3.66 -9.13 13.95
CA SER A 346 -5.06 -8.89 13.57
C SER A 346 -6.05 -9.02 14.73
N GLY A 347 -5.69 -9.72 15.82
CA GLY A 347 -6.59 -10.02 16.94
C GLY A 347 -7.43 -11.30 16.76
N ILE A 348 -7.28 -12.00 15.64
CA ILE A 348 -8.16 -13.12 15.24
C ILE A 348 -7.56 -14.46 15.66
N ILE A 349 -6.28 -14.69 15.35
CA ILE A 349 -5.54 -15.88 15.80
C ILE A 349 -5.16 -15.74 17.27
N VAL A 350 -4.62 -14.57 17.63
CA VAL A 350 -4.23 -14.24 19.00
C VAL A 350 -5.10 -13.08 19.47
N LYS A 351 -5.98 -13.33 20.44
CA LYS A 351 -6.84 -12.30 21.04
C LYS A 351 -5.97 -11.21 21.65
N PHE A 352 -6.40 -9.96 21.52
CA PHE A 352 -5.66 -8.81 22.06
C PHE A 352 -5.44 -8.92 23.58
N ASP A 353 -6.43 -9.44 24.32
CA ASP A 353 -6.36 -9.59 25.78
C ASP A 353 -5.27 -10.57 26.23
N ASN A 354 -4.85 -11.49 25.36
CA ASN A 354 -3.84 -12.51 25.63
C ASN A 354 -2.44 -12.11 25.14
N LEU A 355 -2.26 -10.88 24.65
CA LEU A 355 -0.96 -10.35 24.25
C LEU A 355 -0.21 -9.78 25.47
N ASN A 356 1.10 -9.55 25.33
CA ASN A 356 1.94 -9.05 26.43
C ASN A 356 1.26 -7.83 27.12
N PRO A 357 0.97 -7.91 28.44
CA PRO A 357 0.26 -6.86 29.18
C PRO A 357 0.93 -5.49 29.15
N GLN A 358 2.23 -5.41 28.86
CA GLN A 358 2.95 -4.13 28.70
C GLN A 358 2.54 -3.38 27.43
N ILE A 359 2.00 -4.07 26.43
CA ILE A 359 1.64 -3.51 25.11
C ILE A 359 0.16 -3.71 24.77
N SER A 360 -0.60 -4.38 25.63
CA SER A 360 -2.03 -4.66 25.43
C SER A 360 -2.88 -4.05 26.53
N SER A 361 -4.16 -3.82 26.24
CA SER A 361 -5.15 -3.31 27.18
C SER A 361 -6.46 -4.06 26.98
N PRO A 362 -7.10 -4.59 28.04
CA PRO A 362 -8.39 -5.29 27.92
C PRO A 362 -9.51 -4.39 27.38
N LYS A 363 -9.38 -3.07 27.55
CA LYS A 363 -10.43 -2.11 27.18
C LYS A 363 -10.45 -1.74 25.70
N ARG A 364 -9.31 -1.85 24.99
CA ARG A 364 -9.10 -1.15 23.71
C ARG A 364 -8.15 -1.93 22.82
N ILE A 365 -8.42 -1.84 21.52
CA ILE A 365 -7.51 -2.36 20.50
C ILE A 365 -6.15 -1.64 20.66
N PRO A 366 -5.04 -2.38 20.77
CA PRO A 366 -3.70 -1.80 20.86
C PRO A 366 -3.33 -0.96 19.63
N PHE A 367 -2.44 0.02 19.79
CA PHE A 367 -2.04 0.93 18.71
C PHE A 367 -1.51 0.20 17.46
N TYR A 368 -0.70 -0.86 17.64
CA TYR A 368 -0.22 -1.65 16.50
C TYR A 368 -1.36 -2.31 15.74
N GLY A 369 -2.41 -2.74 16.45
CA GLY A 369 -3.61 -3.31 15.85
C GLY A 369 -4.27 -2.32 14.89
N GLU A 370 -4.33 -1.03 15.24
CA GLU A 370 -4.94 0.03 14.41
C GLU A 370 -4.25 0.22 13.04
N ILE A 371 -2.97 -0.15 12.91
CA ILE A 371 -2.19 -0.07 11.67
C ILE A 371 -2.46 -1.29 10.76
N ILE A 372 -2.89 -2.42 11.33
CA ILE A 372 -3.12 -3.67 10.59
C ILE A 372 -4.42 -3.58 9.77
N ALA A 373 -4.27 -3.61 8.44
CA ALA A 373 -5.39 -3.57 7.50
C ALA A 373 -6.25 -4.83 7.58
N ALA A 374 -5.63 -6.00 7.80
CA ALA A 374 -6.34 -7.28 7.91
C ALA A 374 -7.40 -7.27 9.03
N ARG A 375 -7.11 -6.61 10.15
CA ARG A 375 -8.07 -6.44 11.25
C ARG A 375 -9.28 -5.62 10.79
N TRP A 376 -9.07 -4.45 10.19
CA TRP A 376 -10.18 -3.58 9.73
C TRP A 376 -11.08 -4.34 8.76
N ALA A 377 -10.49 -5.01 7.77
CA ALA A 377 -11.23 -5.77 6.77
C ALA A 377 -12.00 -6.94 7.39
N TYR A 378 -11.35 -7.74 8.23
CA TYR A 378 -11.99 -8.88 8.88
C TYR A 378 -13.12 -8.47 9.83
N GLU A 379 -12.87 -7.51 10.72
CA GLU A 379 -13.89 -7.03 11.66
C GLU A 379 -15.12 -6.49 10.91
N GLY A 380 -14.90 -5.76 9.81
CA GLY A 380 -15.99 -5.26 8.97
C GLY A 380 -16.85 -6.38 8.41
N LEU A 381 -16.24 -7.43 7.86
CA LEU A 381 -16.96 -8.58 7.31
C LEU A 381 -17.61 -9.45 8.39
N ALA A 382 -16.90 -9.75 9.48
CA ALA A 382 -17.40 -10.61 10.54
C ALA A 382 -18.62 -10.00 11.24
N THR A 383 -18.55 -8.70 11.56
CA THR A 383 -19.67 -7.97 12.17
C THR A 383 -20.85 -7.87 11.21
N TYR A 384 -20.62 -7.51 9.94
CA TYR A 384 -21.68 -7.40 8.95
C TYR A 384 -22.33 -8.76 8.64
N GLN A 385 -21.54 -9.80 8.41
CA GLN A 385 -22.03 -11.17 8.18
C GLN A 385 -22.90 -11.66 9.33
N PHE A 386 -22.54 -11.34 10.58
CA PHE A 386 -23.32 -11.70 11.74
C PHE A 386 -24.62 -10.88 11.86
N MET A 387 -24.58 -9.56 11.69
CA MET A 387 -25.73 -8.70 11.97
C MET A 387 -26.74 -8.63 10.82
N ASN A 388 -26.25 -8.59 9.58
CA ASN A 388 -27.04 -8.21 8.41
C ASN A 388 -27.52 -9.41 7.58
N ASN A 389 -27.24 -10.64 8.00
CA ASN A 389 -27.80 -11.81 7.34
C ASN A 389 -29.34 -11.88 7.54
N ASP A 390 -30.04 -12.51 6.60
CA ASP A 390 -31.51 -12.48 6.55
C ASP A 390 -32.18 -13.04 7.82
N TYR A 391 -31.49 -13.91 8.57
CA TYR A 391 -31.95 -14.40 9.88
C TYR A 391 -31.75 -13.34 10.95
N GLN A 392 -30.51 -12.97 11.21
CA GLN A 392 -30.15 -12.15 12.36
C GLN A 392 -30.66 -10.72 12.23
N LYS A 393 -30.84 -10.20 11.01
CA LYS A 393 -31.34 -8.83 10.77
C LYS A 393 -32.67 -8.54 11.47
N VAL A 394 -33.54 -9.56 11.61
CA VAL A 394 -34.85 -9.41 12.27
C VAL A 394 -34.74 -9.48 13.80
N TYR A 395 -33.75 -10.24 14.30
CA TYR A 395 -33.59 -10.50 15.74
C TYR A 395 -32.53 -9.62 16.41
N TYR A 396 -31.60 -9.03 15.67
CA TYR A 396 -30.38 -8.42 16.19
C TYR A 396 -30.63 -7.37 17.27
N ASP A 397 -31.51 -6.41 17.01
CA ASP A 397 -31.79 -5.33 17.96
C ASP A 397 -32.41 -5.85 19.26
N TRP A 398 -33.28 -6.86 19.16
CA TRP A 398 -33.91 -7.49 20.32
C TRP A 398 -32.95 -8.41 21.08
N ASP A 399 -32.11 -9.16 20.36
CA ASP A 399 -31.06 -10.00 20.94
C ASP A 399 -30.02 -9.14 21.67
N LYS A 400 -29.69 -7.97 21.11
CA LYS A 400 -28.83 -6.95 21.72
C LYS A 400 -29.42 -6.44 23.03
N LEU A 401 -30.69 -6.01 23.01
CA LEU A 401 -31.39 -5.57 24.22
C LEU A 401 -31.48 -6.68 25.27
N ARG A 402 -31.78 -7.91 24.85
CA ARG A 402 -31.88 -9.09 25.72
C ARG A 402 -30.54 -9.40 26.37
N SER A 403 -29.45 -9.46 25.60
CA SER A 403 -28.11 -9.76 26.10
C SER A 403 -27.64 -8.67 27.06
N ASN A 404 -27.66 -7.39 26.64
CA ASN A 404 -27.20 -6.28 27.47
C ASN A 404 -28.01 -6.18 28.78
N SER A 405 -29.33 -6.34 28.72
CA SER A 405 -30.18 -6.30 29.93
C SER A 405 -29.89 -7.48 30.87
N SER A 406 -29.66 -8.68 30.32
CA SER A 406 -29.27 -9.86 31.10
C SER A 406 -27.92 -9.67 31.77
N LEU A 407 -26.92 -9.15 31.04
CA LEU A 407 -25.59 -8.88 31.56
C LEU A 407 -25.64 -7.83 32.68
N LYS A 408 -26.37 -6.74 32.47
CA LYS A 408 -26.52 -5.68 33.47
C LYS A 408 -27.20 -6.19 34.75
N THR A 409 -28.32 -6.92 34.59
CA THR A 409 -29.11 -7.43 35.73
C THR A 409 -28.38 -8.50 36.53
N ASN A 410 -27.82 -9.51 35.85
CA ASN A 410 -27.33 -10.72 36.50
C ASN A 410 -25.90 -10.59 37.02
N PHE A 411 -25.10 -9.70 36.41
CA PHE A 411 -23.67 -9.58 36.71
C PHE A 411 -23.29 -8.17 37.19
N TYR A 412 -23.49 -7.12 36.38
CA TYR A 412 -23.00 -5.77 36.71
C TYR A 412 -23.67 -5.21 37.97
N LEU A 413 -25.00 -5.12 37.98
CA LEU A 413 -25.74 -4.53 39.11
C LEU A 413 -25.55 -5.36 40.38
N LYS A 414 -25.45 -6.69 40.26
CA LYS A 414 -25.13 -7.56 41.38
C LYS A 414 -23.76 -7.24 41.97
N GLU A 415 -22.76 -7.02 41.13
CA GLU A 415 -21.41 -6.68 41.59
C GLU A 415 -21.33 -5.27 42.17
N LEU A 416 -22.06 -4.30 41.60
CA LEU A 416 -22.16 -2.96 42.18
C LEU A 416 -22.82 -2.98 43.56
N VAL A 417 -23.87 -3.78 43.74
CA VAL A 417 -24.49 -4.00 45.06
C VAL A 417 -23.50 -4.67 46.02
N ASN A 418 -22.76 -5.70 45.60
CA ASN A 418 -21.73 -6.34 46.43
C ASN A 418 -20.66 -5.33 46.89
N LYS A 419 -20.22 -4.45 45.98
CA LYS A 419 -19.25 -3.37 46.30
C LYS A 419 -19.84 -2.35 47.27
N LEU A 420 -21.12 -2.00 47.11
CA LEU A 420 -21.84 -1.10 48.01
C LEU A 420 -21.96 -1.70 49.42
N THR A 421 -22.35 -2.97 49.53
CA THR A 421 -22.41 -3.70 50.80
C THR A 421 -21.03 -3.80 51.46
N TYR A 422 -19.96 -4.00 50.67
CA TYR A 422 -18.60 -3.98 51.19
C TYR A 422 -18.23 -2.61 51.77
N ILE A 423 -18.60 -1.51 51.10
CA ILE A 423 -18.37 -0.15 51.59
C ILE A 423 -19.12 0.05 52.90
N GLU A 424 -20.42 -0.27 52.94
CA GLU A 424 -21.26 -0.11 54.13
C GLU A 424 -20.71 -0.87 55.35
N ALA A 425 -20.26 -2.11 55.16
CA ALA A 425 -19.70 -2.94 56.21
C ALA A 425 -18.32 -2.48 56.73
N ASN A 426 -17.60 -1.65 55.97
CA ASN A 426 -16.21 -1.25 56.28
C ASN A 426 -16.01 0.27 56.42
N LEU A 427 -17.08 1.06 56.48
CA LEU A 427 -17.02 2.53 56.62
C LEU A 427 -16.14 3.00 57.79
N GLU A 428 -16.13 2.24 58.89
CA GLU A 428 -15.39 2.57 60.12
C GLU A 428 -13.99 1.90 60.18
N ASN A 429 -13.61 1.12 59.16
CA ASN A 429 -12.36 0.37 59.14
C ASN A 429 -11.22 1.14 58.41
N PRO A 430 -10.18 1.61 59.13
CA PRO A 430 -9.09 2.38 58.54
C PRO A 430 -8.28 1.61 57.48
N GLU A 431 -8.17 0.29 57.60
CA GLU A 431 -7.38 -0.56 56.68
C GLU A 431 -8.09 -0.79 55.32
N ALA A 432 -9.40 -0.56 55.25
CA ALA A 432 -10.19 -0.77 54.04
C ALA A 432 -10.24 0.48 53.12
N THR A 433 -9.64 1.60 53.53
CA THR A 433 -9.77 2.92 52.88
C THR A 433 -9.43 2.89 51.39
N GLU A 434 -8.35 2.21 50.99
CA GLU A 434 -7.93 2.14 49.58
C GLU A 434 -8.95 1.38 48.71
N LYS A 435 -9.49 0.27 49.24
CA LYS A 435 -10.49 -0.55 48.54
C LYS A 435 -11.87 0.11 48.50
N ILE A 436 -12.23 0.86 49.54
CA ILE A 436 -13.43 1.72 49.57
C ILE A 436 -13.33 2.78 48.47
N LEU A 437 -12.20 3.48 48.39
CA LEU A 437 -11.97 4.50 47.36
C LEU A 437 -11.99 3.92 45.95
N TYR A 438 -11.42 2.73 45.75
CA TYR A 438 -11.52 2.01 44.48
C TYR A 438 -12.99 1.68 44.12
N ASN A 439 -13.73 1.06 45.04
CA ASN A 439 -15.12 0.67 44.81
C ASN A 439 -16.04 1.88 44.58
N LEU A 440 -15.84 2.98 45.30
CA LEU A 440 -16.61 4.22 45.11
C LEU A 440 -16.39 4.83 43.72
N ARG A 441 -15.12 4.88 43.28
CA ARG A 441 -14.80 5.32 41.91
C ARG A 441 -15.45 4.42 40.86
N THR A 442 -15.44 3.11 41.07
CA THR A 442 -16.11 2.16 40.17
C THR A 442 -17.62 2.41 40.13
N ILE A 443 -18.29 2.49 41.28
CA ILE A 443 -19.74 2.73 41.34
C ILE A 443 -20.11 4.06 40.67
N GLN A 444 -19.39 5.14 41.00
CA GLN A 444 -19.65 6.46 40.42
C GLN A 444 -19.51 6.45 38.89
N LYS A 445 -18.45 5.81 38.38
CA LYS A 445 -18.19 5.74 36.94
C LYS A 445 -19.16 4.84 36.20
N GLU A 446 -19.48 3.67 36.75
CA GLU A 446 -20.44 2.75 36.14
C GLU A 446 -21.86 3.35 36.11
N ILE A 447 -22.27 4.09 37.15
CA ILE A 447 -23.56 4.82 37.14
C ILE A 447 -23.55 5.92 36.07
N HIS A 448 -22.42 6.62 35.89
CA HIS A 448 -22.28 7.64 34.85
C HIS A 448 -22.36 7.04 33.43
N ASP A 449 -21.63 5.94 33.18
CA ASP A 449 -21.64 5.25 31.89
C ASP A 449 -23.01 4.60 31.60
N GLU A 450 -23.66 4.03 32.62
CA GLU A 450 -25.01 3.47 32.54
C GLU A 450 -26.07 4.52 32.14
N HIS A 451 -26.01 5.72 32.73
CA HIS A 451 -26.92 6.81 32.36
C HIS A 451 -26.81 7.14 30.87
N ARG A 452 -25.59 7.18 30.35
CA ARG A 452 -25.34 7.41 28.92
C ARG A 452 -25.85 6.27 28.04
N GLU A 453 -25.67 5.01 28.45
CA GLU A 453 -26.17 3.85 27.72
C GLU A 453 -27.70 3.86 27.60
N ARG A 454 -28.43 4.23 28.65
CA ARG A 454 -29.90 4.36 28.59
C ARG A 454 -30.39 5.42 27.60
N LEU A 455 -29.67 6.54 27.48
CA LEU A 455 -30.02 7.58 26.49
C LEU A 455 -29.98 7.03 25.06
N ILE A 456 -29.11 6.05 24.79
CA ILE A 456 -29.03 5.39 23.49
C ILE A 456 -30.18 4.39 23.31
N MET A 457 -30.71 3.81 24.39
CA MET A 457 -31.82 2.83 24.32
C MET A 457 -33.15 3.42 23.80
N HIS A 458 -33.31 4.75 23.78
CA HIS A 458 -34.45 5.40 23.12
C HIS A 458 -34.57 5.09 21.63
N GLU A 459 -33.50 4.64 20.98
CA GLU A 459 -33.53 4.15 19.60
C GLU A 459 -34.40 2.89 19.45
N TYR A 460 -34.58 2.13 20.53
CA TYR A 460 -35.26 0.84 20.52
C TYR A 460 -36.52 0.78 21.41
N LEU A 461 -36.66 1.68 22.38
CA LEU A 461 -37.76 1.71 23.35
C LEU A 461 -38.45 3.08 23.34
N GLU A 462 -39.79 3.07 23.28
CA GLU A 462 -40.62 4.29 23.30
C GLU A 462 -40.49 5.09 24.60
N VAL A 463 -40.23 4.42 25.72
CA VAL A 463 -40.07 5.04 27.03
C VAL A 463 -38.83 4.47 27.72
N THR A 464 -37.82 5.30 27.94
CA THR A 464 -36.73 4.97 28.87
C THR A 464 -36.84 5.85 30.12
N PRO A 465 -36.54 5.32 31.32
CA PRO A 465 -36.59 6.11 32.54
C PRO A 465 -35.49 7.17 32.54
N THR A 466 -35.88 8.43 32.77
CA THR A 466 -34.96 9.57 32.89
C THR A 466 -34.52 9.84 34.32
N PHE A 467 -34.83 8.95 35.28
CA PHE A 467 -34.41 9.16 36.66
C PHE A 467 -32.88 9.09 36.78
N THR A 468 -32.30 10.13 37.38
CA THR A 468 -30.86 10.28 37.58
C THR A 468 -30.48 10.04 39.04
N MET A 469 -29.23 9.65 39.25
CA MET A 469 -28.67 9.48 40.59
C MET A 469 -28.43 10.87 41.23
N LYS A 470 -29.27 11.27 42.19
CA LYS A 470 -29.24 12.60 42.83
C LYS A 470 -27.91 12.92 43.52
N TYR A 471 -27.29 11.91 44.14
CA TYR A 471 -26.07 12.06 44.95
C TYR A 471 -24.80 11.56 44.26
N LEU A 472 -24.77 11.51 42.91
CA LEU A 472 -23.65 10.96 42.14
C LEU A 472 -22.29 11.63 42.47
N ASP A 473 -22.29 12.95 42.60
CA ASP A 473 -21.09 13.73 42.92
C ASP A 473 -20.66 13.62 44.40
N GLN A 474 -21.54 13.07 45.25
CA GLN A 474 -21.32 12.88 46.69
C GLN A 474 -20.90 11.43 47.04
N LEU A 475 -20.67 10.57 46.05
CA LEU A 475 -20.04 9.26 46.20
C LEU A 475 -18.52 9.40 46.35
N THR A 476 -18.08 10.19 47.34
CA THR A 476 -16.68 10.40 47.68
C THR A 476 -16.42 10.01 49.13
N PRO A 477 -15.18 9.63 49.49
CA PRO A 477 -14.85 9.25 50.87
C PRO A 477 -15.18 10.33 51.92
N GLU A 478 -15.22 11.60 51.53
CA GLU A 478 -15.43 12.75 52.42
C GLU A 478 -16.91 13.04 52.70
N SER A 479 -17.79 12.69 51.75
CA SER A 479 -19.22 13.03 51.79
C SER A 479 -20.14 11.85 52.01
N ILE A 480 -19.60 10.62 52.07
CA ILE A 480 -20.42 9.41 52.15
C ILE A 480 -21.09 9.25 53.51
N ASN A 481 -22.38 8.93 53.50
CA ASN A 481 -23.15 8.64 54.70
C ASN A 481 -24.15 7.49 54.44
N ARG A 482 -24.79 6.98 55.49
CA ARG A 482 -25.75 5.87 55.38
C ARG A 482 -26.98 6.21 54.51
N GLU A 483 -27.37 7.47 54.45
CA GLU A 483 -28.50 7.94 53.61
C GLU A 483 -28.15 7.86 52.11
N ILE A 484 -26.95 8.29 51.72
CA ILE A 484 -26.46 8.23 50.34
C ILE A 484 -26.28 6.77 49.91
N LEU A 485 -25.78 5.90 50.79
CA LEU A 485 -25.67 4.47 50.52
C LEU A 485 -27.04 3.83 50.29
N ALA A 486 -28.01 4.08 51.18
CA ALA A 486 -29.38 3.58 51.04
C ALA A 486 -30.05 4.08 49.74
N TYR A 487 -29.88 5.36 49.39
CA TYR A 487 -30.39 5.91 48.13
C TYR A 487 -29.69 5.29 46.92
N THR A 488 -28.39 5.01 47.00
CA THR A 488 -27.64 4.34 45.93
C THR A 488 -28.16 2.92 45.73
N GLU A 489 -28.42 2.20 46.82
CA GLU A 489 -29.00 0.85 46.75
C GLU A 489 -30.41 0.87 46.13
N GLU A 490 -31.27 1.81 46.53
CA GLU A 490 -32.60 2.01 45.95
C GLU A 490 -32.51 2.31 44.45
N TYR A 491 -31.59 3.19 44.05
CA TYR A 491 -31.32 3.49 42.64
C TYR A 491 -30.85 2.25 41.85
N LEU A 492 -29.93 1.46 42.39
CA LEU A 492 -29.45 0.22 41.74
C LEU A 492 -30.57 -0.83 41.63
N ASN A 493 -31.44 -0.93 42.63
CA ASN A 493 -32.61 -1.80 42.59
C ASN A 493 -33.65 -1.33 41.55
N ALA A 494 -33.91 -0.03 41.46
CA ALA A 494 -34.75 0.54 40.41
C ALA A 494 -34.19 0.28 39.00
N LEU A 495 -32.87 0.39 38.83
CA LEU A 495 -32.18 0.02 37.60
C LEU A 495 -32.35 -1.48 37.28
N LYS A 496 -32.20 -2.34 38.28
CA LYS A 496 -32.40 -3.79 38.13
C LYS A 496 -33.80 -4.11 37.63
N ASP A 497 -34.82 -3.50 38.22
CA ASP A 497 -36.22 -3.67 37.80
C ASP A 497 -36.46 -3.14 36.38
N PHE A 498 -35.84 -2.03 36.02
CA PHE A 498 -35.89 -1.51 34.65
C PHE A 498 -35.30 -2.53 33.66
N TYR A 499 -34.07 -3.02 33.87
CA TYR A 499 -33.46 -3.98 32.97
C TYR A 499 -34.18 -5.33 32.93
N LEU A 500 -34.80 -5.77 34.04
CA LEU A 500 -35.67 -6.95 34.05
C LEU A 500 -36.92 -6.76 33.17
N LYS A 501 -37.55 -5.57 33.22
CA LYS A 501 -38.69 -5.24 32.35
C LYS A 501 -38.26 -5.18 30.88
N THR A 502 -37.13 -4.54 30.59
CA THR A 502 -36.55 -4.45 29.24
C THR A 502 -36.21 -5.83 28.68
N TYR A 503 -35.62 -6.70 29.50
CA TYR A 503 -35.35 -8.09 29.15
C TYR A 503 -36.64 -8.83 28.76
N LYS A 504 -37.68 -8.75 29.59
CA LYS A 504 -38.99 -9.38 29.31
C LYS A 504 -39.61 -8.83 28.03
N ALA A 505 -39.56 -7.52 27.82
CA ALA A 505 -40.06 -6.89 26.60
C ALA A 505 -39.33 -7.40 25.35
N ALA A 506 -38.00 -7.49 25.39
CA ALA A 506 -37.19 -8.02 24.30
C ALA A 506 -37.50 -9.51 24.02
N VAL A 507 -37.62 -10.34 25.06
CA VAL A 507 -38.00 -11.76 24.91
C VAL A 507 -39.39 -11.91 24.31
N ASN A 508 -40.37 -11.13 24.76
CA ASN A 508 -41.72 -11.16 24.21
C ASN A 508 -41.71 -10.78 22.72
N LYS A 509 -40.99 -9.73 22.33
CA LYS A 509 -40.85 -9.35 20.92
C LYS A 509 -40.17 -10.42 20.07
N ILE A 510 -39.12 -11.07 20.58
CA ILE A 510 -38.47 -12.21 19.90
C ILE A 510 -39.47 -13.36 19.71
N ASN A 511 -40.28 -13.66 20.72
CA ASN A 511 -41.30 -14.70 20.64
C ASN A 511 -42.40 -14.33 19.64
N ASP A 512 -42.90 -13.09 19.67
CA ASP A 512 -43.91 -12.58 18.73
C ASP A 512 -43.40 -12.68 17.28
N ILE A 513 -42.16 -12.26 17.04
CA ILE A 513 -41.50 -12.42 15.74
C ILE A 513 -41.45 -13.91 15.38
N THR A 514 -40.98 -14.76 16.28
CA THR A 514 -40.84 -16.21 16.01
C THR A 514 -42.18 -16.87 15.68
N LEU A 515 -43.27 -16.48 16.37
CA LEU A 515 -44.62 -16.97 16.13
C LEU A 515 -45.21 -16.47 14.80
N SER A 516 -44.75 -15.31 14.30
CA SER A 516 -45.20 -14.77 13.01
C SER A 516 -44.64 -15.52 11.79
N TYR A 517 -43.59 -16.32 11.96
CA TYR A 517 -42.99 -17.12 10.90
C TYR A 517 -43.45 -18.58 10.95
N ASN A 518 -43.54 -19.22 9.79
CA ASN A 518 -43.61 -20.68 9.73
C ASN A 518 -42.29 -21.26 10.27
N LEU A 519 -42.39 -22.16 11.26
CA LEU A 519 -41.25 -22.74 11.96
C LEU A 519 -40.23 -23.40 11.02
N GLU A 520 -40.70 -24.13 10.01
CA GLU A 520 -39.83 -24.83 9.06
C GLU A 520 -39.07 -23.84 8.17
N LYS A 521 -39.76 -22.78 7.71
CA LYS A 521 -39.17 -21.70 6.92
C LYS A 521 -38.13 -20.92 7.74
N LEU A 522 -38.43 -20.61 9.01
CA LEU A 522 -37.51 -19.93 9.91
C LEU A 522 -36.25 -20.76 10.19
N GLN A 523 -36.41 -22.06 10.42
CA GLN A 523 -35.28 -22.98 10.59
C GLN A 523 -34.43 -23.07 9.31
N GLY A 524 -35.06 -23.14 8.14
CA GLY A 524 -34.33 -23.09 6.85
C GLY A 524 -33.54 -21.80 6.67
N LEU A 525 -34.17 -20.67 7.00
CA LEU A 525 -33.54 -19.35 6.94
C LEU A 525 -32.36 -19.24 7.93
N LYS A 526 -32.48 -19.80 9.14
CA LYS A 526 -31.37 -19.93 10.09
C LYS A 526 -30.24 -20.82 9.56
N ARG A 527 -30.57 -22.00 9.00
CA ARG A 527 -29.59 -22.97 8.47
C ARG A 527 -28.74 -22.38 7.34
N ASN A 528 -29.33 -21.52 6.51
CA ASN A 528 -28.70 -20.99 5.31
C ASN A 528 -27.97 -19.65 5.52
N HIS A 529 -28.35 -18.87 6.54
CA HIS A 529 -27.84 -17.50 6.71
C HIS A 529 -27.06 -17.25 8.01
N ALA A 530 -27.36 -17.99 9.09
CA ALA A 530 -26.64 -17.86 10.35
C ALA A 530 -25.44 -18.83 10.42
N ASN A 531 -24.52 -18.59 11.35
CA ASN A 531 -23.37 -19.47 11.60
C ASN A 531 -23.01 -19.47 13.09
N LYS A 532 -23.00 -20.66 13.71
CA LYS A 532 -22.76 -20.79 15.15
C LYS A 532 -21.36 -20.37 15.56
N THR A 533 -20.34 -20.77 14.79
CA THR A 533 -18.96 -20.45 15.15
C THR A 533 -18.63 -18.98 14.98
N LEU A 534 -19.17 -18.31 13.96
CA LEU A 534 -19.07 -16.86 13.81
C LEU A 534 -19.74 -16.16 14.98
N GLU A 535 -20.95 -16.58 15.36
CA GLU A 535 -21.63 -16.09 16.57
C GLU A 535 -20.72 -16.26 17.79
N GLU A 536 -20.14 -17.43 18.04
CA GLU A 536 -19.21 -17.67 19.15
C GLU A 536 -18.00 -16.72 19.14
N PHE A 537 -17.45 -16.40 17.97
CA PHE A 537 -16.31 -15.49 17.83
C PHE A 537 -16.68 -14.05 18.17
N VAL A 538 -17.77 -13.53 17.59
CA VAL A 538 -18.20 -12.13 17.80
C VAL A 538 -18.88 -11.90 19.15
N THR A 539 -19.38 -12.97 19.81
CA THR A 539 -19.97 -12.92 21.15
C THR A 539 -19.00 -13.33 22.26
N ASN A 540 -17.83 -13.87 21.91
CA ASN A 540 -16.84 -14.37 22.86
C ASN A 540 -17.40 -15.41 23.87
N LYS A 541 -18.42 -16.20 23.47
CA LYS A 541 -19.17 -17.14 24.33
C LYS A 541 -18.34 -18.19 25.07
N LYS A 542 -17.10 -18.45 24.63
CA LYS A 542 -16.19 -19.42 25.26
C LYS A 542 -15.48 -18.89 26.51
N THR A 543 -15.56 -17.59 26.77
CA THR A 543 -14.99 -16.99 27.97
C THR A 543 -15.92 -17.19 29.17
N PHE A 544 -15.34 -17.55 30.31
CA PHE A 544 -16.08 -17.68 31.57
C PHE A 544 -16.31 -16.31 32.23
N ASP A 545 -15.43 -15.35 31.95
CA ASP A 545 -15.51 -14.00 32.50
C ASP A 545 -16.51 -13.15 31.71
N TYR A 546 -17.52 -12.63 32.42
CA TYR A 546 -18.53 -11.74 31.82
C TYR A 546 -18.01 -10.31 31.70
N PHE A 547 -17.19 -9.88 32.66
CA PHE A 547 -16.52 -8.59 32.67
C PHE A 547 -15.13 -8.74 33.30
N THR A 548 -14.24 -7.82 32.99
CA THR A 548 -12.92 -7.68 33.63
C THR A 548 -12.82 -6.29 34.25
N GLU A 549 -12.19 -6.20 35.43
CA GLU A 549 -11.96 -4.93 36.11
C GLU A 549 -10.57 -4.38 35.80
N SER A 550 -10.49 -3.14 35.34
CA SER A 550 -9.22 -2.46 35.10
C SER A 550 -9.33 -0.98 35.42
N ASN A 551 -8.46 -0.48 36.30
CA ASN A 551 -8.40 0.94 36.72
C ASN A 551 -9.74 1.48 37.26
N GLY A 552 -10.54 0.64 37.92
CA GLY A 552 -11.85 1.02 38.44
C GLY A 552 -13.00 0.90 37.45
N ASP A 553 -12.78 0.35 36.25
CA ASP A 553 -13.80 0.18 35.20
C ASP A 553 -14.20 -1.29 35.06
N MET A 554 -15.50 -1.56 34.94
CA MET A 554 -16.01 -2.87 34.54
C MET A 554 -16.11 -2.93 33.01
N ILE A 555 -15.23 -3.69 32.39
CA ILE A 555 -15.18 -3.83 30.93
C ILE A 555 -15.90 -5.11 30.55
N GLN A 556 -16.92 -4.99 29.70
CA GLN A 556 -17.66 -6.12 29.16
C GLN A 556 -16.75 -6.96 28.25
N VAL A 557 -16.58 -8.24 28.59
CA VAL A 557 -15.75 -9.20 27.83
C VAL A 557 -16.64 -10.08 26.94
N ARG A 558 -17.87 -10.36 27.39
CA ARG A 558 -18.84 -11.19 26.70
C ARG A 558 -19.78 -10.35 25.83
N ASP A 559 -20.21 -10.90 24.71
CA ASP A 559 -21.15 -10.28 23.79
C ASP A 559 -20.73 -8.89 23.24
N PRO A 560 -19.45 -8.68 22.83
CA PRO A 560 -18.98 -7.37 22.37
C PRO A 560 -19.75 -6.84 21.15
N ILE A 561 -20.29 -7.74 20.30
CA ILE A 561 -21.14 -7.39 19.17
C ILE A 561 -22.46 -6.71 19.53
N TYR A 562 -22.89 -6.82 20.79
CA TYR A 562 -24.09 -6.16 21.31
C TYR A 562 -23.78 -4.88 22.09
N GLN A 563 -22.50 -4.62 22.37
CA GLN A 563 -22.07 -3.43 23.08
C GLN A 563 -21.83 -2.27 22.10
N ASP A 564 -22.46 -1.13 22.35
CA ASP A 564 -22.15 0.11 21.62
C ASP A 564 -20.89 0.77 22.20
N PRO A 565 -20.03 1.38 21.35
CA PRO A 565 -18.79 1.98 21.84
C PRO A 565 -19.05 3.26 22.63
N SER A 566 -18.30 3.44 23.71
CA SER A 566 -18.36 4.65 24.55
C SER A 566 -17.47 5.79 24.03
N ASN A 567 -16.51 5.58 23.12
CA ASN A 567 -15.68 6.68 22.63
C ASN A 567 -16.38 7.52 21.55
N LYS A 568 -16.07 8.83 21.50
CA LYS A 568 -16.60 9.78 20.50
C LYS A 568 -15.91 9.71 19.12
N PHE A 569 -14.91 8.86 18.97
CA PHE A 569 -14.09 8.72 17.76
C PHE A 569 -14.07 7.27 17.28
N VAL A 570 -13.41 7.02 16.14
CA VAL A 570 -13.28 5.72 15.45
C VAL A 570 -12.78 4.57 16.36
N LYS A 571 -12.13 4.86 17.49
CA LYS A 571 -11.64 3.85 18.43
C LYS A 571 -12.77 3.15 19.17
N ALA A 572 -13.00 1.89 18.85
CA ALA A 572 -13.96 1.01 19.52
C ALA A 572 -13.28 -0.29 19.99
N HIS A 573 -13.98 -1.05 20.82
CA HIS A 573 -13.60 -2.43 21.13
C HIS A 573 -13.73 -3.31 19.88
N PHE A 574 -13.04 -4.45 19.90
CA PHE A 574 -13.06 -5.38 18.77
C PHE A 574 -14.44 -6.03 18.62
N TYR A 575 -14.94 -6.07 17.39
CA TYR A 575 -16.31 -6.51 17.03
C TYR A 575 -17.43 -5.56 17.47
N ALA A 576 -17.14 -4.29 17.74
CA ALA A 576 -18.21 -3.30 17.92
C ALA A 576 -19.14 -3.28 16.69
N PRO A 577 -20.47 -3.22 16.86
CA PRO A 577 -21.43 -3.26 15.75
C PRO A 577 -21.45 -1.96 14.94
N ARG A 578 -21.23 -0.85 15.61
CA ARG A 578 -21.18 0.51 15.05
C ARG A 578 -20.09 1.31 15.72
N LYS A 579 -19.63 2.37 15.06
CA LYS A 579 -18.58 3.28 15.53
C LYS A 579 -19.10 4.71 15.49
N MET A 580 -18.67 5.53 16.45
CA MET A 580 -19.12 6.91 16.57
C MET A 580 -18.19 7.83 15.77
N ILE A 581 -18.75 8.55 14.79
CA ILE A 581 -18.04 9.54 13.98
C ILE A 581 -18.80 10.86 14.09
N ALA A 582 -18.13 11.89 14.65
CA ALA A 582 -18.66 13.24 14.76
C ALA A 582 -20.07 13.34 15.40
N GLY A 583 -20.38 12.46 16.36
CA GLY A 583 -21.68 12.45 17.05
C GLY A 583 -22.70 11.45 16.49
N ALA A 584 -22.47 10.87 15.32
CA ALA A 584 -23.37 9.89 14.70
C ALA A 584 -22.81 8.46 14.76
N PHE A 585 -23.68 7.47 14.91
CA PHE A 585 -23.30 6.06 14.82
C PHE A 585 -23.31 5.60 13.36
N VAL A 586 -22.19 5.03 12.92
CA VAL A 586 -22.02 4.48 11.57
C VAL A 586 -21.69 2.98 11.69
N PRO A 587 -22.28 2.09 10.86
CA PRO A 587 -21.96 0.67 10.90
C PRO A 587 -20.46 0.39 10.72
N THR A 588 -19.94 -0.59 11.45
CA THR A 588 -18.50 -0.90 11.48
C THR A 588 -17.92 -1.21 10.10
N LEU A 589 -18.68 -1.85 9.22
CA LEU A 589 -18.27 -2.12 7.83
C LEU A 589 -17.77 -0.86 7.11
N TRP A 590 -18.58 0.20 7.10
CA TRP A 590 -18.29 1.42 6.34
C TRP A 590 -17.11 2.20 6.93
N VAL A 591 -17.04 2.26 8.26
CA VAL A 591 -15.93 2.90 8.95
C VAL A 591 -14.62 2.16 8.66
N ASN A 592 -14.65 0.84 8.70
CA ASN A 592 -13.46 0.02 8.45
C ASN A 592 -12.98 0.15 7.00
N VAL A 593 -13.90 0.16 6.02
CA VAL A 593 -13.58 0.44 4.61
C VAL A 593 -12.96 1.84 4.47
N MET A 594 -13.55 2.86 5.09
CA MET A 594 -13.02 4.22 5.06
C MET A 594 -11.59 4.29 5.61
N VAL A 595 -11.31 3.63 6.74
CA VAL A 595 -9.97 3.62 7.33
C VAL A 595 -8.96 2.94 6.39
N ILE A 596 -9.33 1.84 5.74
CA ILE A 596 -8.47 1.18 4.75
C ILE A 596 -8.16 2.15 3.58
N TRP A 597 -9.15 2.89 3.09
CA TRP A 597 -8.91 3.90 2.05
C TRP A 597 -8.04 5.07 2.50
N VAL A 598 -8.16 5.51 3.76
CA VAL A 598 -7.23 6.49 4.35
C VAL A 598 -5.81 5.94 4.35
N MET A 599 -5.60 4.67 4.73
CA MET A 599 -4.28 4.02 4.64
C MET A 599 -3.77 4.00 3.20
N THR A 600 -4.62 3.66 2.22
CA THR A 600 -4.30 3.68 0.79
C THR A 600 -3.84 5.06 0.33
N ILE A 601 -4.53 6.13 0.74
CA ILE A 601 -4.17 7.52 0.41
C ILE A 601 -2.82 7.90 1.05
N VAL A 602 -2.59 7.52 2.31
CA VAL A 602 -1.30 7.75 2.98
C VAL A 602 -0.15 7.04 2.24
N LEU A 603 -0.34 5.79 1.84
CA LEU A 603 0.65 5.05 1.05
C LEU A 603 0.90 5.70 -0.32
N TYR A 604 -0.16 6.18 -0.98
CA TYR A 604 -0.03 6.93 -2.22
C TYR A 604 0.79 8.21 -2.04
N MET A 605 0.56 8.97 -0.96
CA MET A 605 1.36 10.16 -0.65
C MET A 605 2.84 9.81 -0.42
N LEU A 606 3.13 8.73 0.33
CA LEU A 606 4.49 8.25 0.55
C LEU A 606 5.19 7.86 -0.76
N LEU A 607 4.47 7.21 -1.67
CA LEU A 607 4.95 6.86 -3.01
C LEU A 607 5.17 8.12 -3.87
N TYR A 608 4.22 9.05 -3.87
CA TYR A 608 4.28 10.28 -4.65
C TYR A 608 5.52 11.11 -4.31
N PHE A 609 5.79 11.30 -3.02
CA PHE A 609 6.96 12.04 -2.54
C PHE A 609 8.25 11.20 -2.50
N ARG A 610 8.17 9.91 -2.85
CA ARG A 610 9.25 8.92 -2.83
C ARG A 610 9.98 8.87 -1.49
N VAL A 611 9.22 8.91 -0.39
CA VAL A 611 9.76 9.03 0.97
C VAL A 611 10.65 7.83 1.31
N LEU A 612 10.15 6.61 1.10
CA LEU A 612 10.88 5.38 1.41
C LEU A 612 12.16 5.22 0.57
N LYS A 613 12.10 5.59 -0.71
CA LYS A 613 13.27 5.60 -1.59
C LYS A 613 14.35 6.58 -1.12
N LYS A 614 13.96 7.82 -0.79
CA LYS A 614 14.90 8.83 -0.25
C LYS A 614 15.53 8.37 1.06
N PHE A 615 14.76 7.69 1.91
CA PHE A 615 15.25 7.11 3.15
C PHE A 615 16.29 6.00 2.89
N ASN A 616 16.01 5.07 1.96
CA ASN A 616 16.97 4.05 1.55
C ASN A 616 18.26 4.64 0.98
N ASP A 617 18.15 5.62 0.07
CA ASP A 617 19.30 6.33 -0.51
C ASP A 617 20.13 7.05 0.57
N TYR A 618 19.47 7.57 1.61
CA TYR A 618 20.14 8.20 2.75
C TYR A 618 20.92 7.19 3.61
N ILE A 619 20.32 6.03 3.92
CA ILE A 619 21.00 4.95 4.65
C ILE A 619 22.22 4.49 3.86
N GLU A 620 22.09 4.24 2.56
CA GLU A 620 23.19 3.78 1.72
C GLU A 620 24.37 4.77 1.71
N ARG A 621 24.09 6.07 1.66
CA ARG A 621 25.11 7.13 1.76
C ARG A 621 25.84 7.14 3.11
N ILE A 622 25.15 6.86 4.21
CA ILE A 622 25.78 6.75 5.54
C ILE A 622 26.73 5.55 5.57
N THR A 623 26.29 4.41 5.04
CA THR A 623 27.09 3.18 5.05
C THR A 623 28.35 3.33 4.20
N GLN A 624 28.24 3.96 3.02
CA GLN A 624 29.38 4.24 2.14
C GLN A 624 30.38 5.22 2.75
N LYS A 625 29.91 6.25 3.49
CA LYS A 625 30.81 7.19 4.18
C LYS A 625 31.63 6.56 5.32
N LYS A 626 31.24 5.38 5.84
CA LYS A 626 32.03 4.63 6.82
C LYS A 626 33.09 3.72 6.18
N THR A 627 33.10 3.58 4.86
CA THR A 627 34.00 2.67 4.12
C THR A 627 35.10 3.40 3.34
N TYR A 628 35.21 4.73 3.49
CA TYR A 628 36.28 5.55 2.90
C TYR A 628 37.13 6.21 3.99
#